data_AF-A0A9E4VD11-F1
#
_entry.id   AF-A0A9E4VD11-F1
#
_cell.length_a   1.000
_cell.length_b   1.000
_cell.length_c   1.000
_cell.angle_alpha   90.00
_cell.angle_beta   90.00
_cell.angle_gamma   90.00
#
_symmetry.space_group_name_H-M   'P 1'
#
loop_
_entity.id
_entity.type
_entity.pdbx_description
1 polymer ?
#
loop_
_entity_poly.entity_id
_entity_poly.type
_entity_poly.pdbx_seq_one_letter_code
_entity_poly.pdbx_strand_id
1 'polypeptide(L)'
;MTSYISHLECSVCGKSYPYKQLIGVSPCCEKVLFVRYDLAKLGREVDRDSLVSRPDTMWRYAELLPVDDPGNIVSLGEGGTPLVK
;
A
#
# COMPACT_ATOMS: atom_id res chain seq x y z
N MET A 1 3.54 9.88 8.49
CA MET A 1 2.49 9.02 7.92
C MET A 1 2.90 8.75 6.49
N THR A 2 3.43 7.57 6.23
CA THR A 2 3.99 7.21 4.91
C THR A 2 3.04 6.41 4.05
N SER A 3 1.83 6.07 4.50
CA SER A 3 0.89 5.21 3.76
C SER A 3 -0.40 5.94 3.39
N TYR A 4 -0.92 5.67 2.18
CA TYR A 4 -2.16 6.25 1.65
C TYR A 4 -3.33 5.25 1.66
N ILE A 5 -3.25 4.18 2.46
CA ILE A 5 -4.36 3.25 2.64
C ILE A 5 -5.56 4.02 3.22
N SER A 6 -6.71 3.87 2.57
CA SER A 6 -7.98 4.46 3.00
C SER A 6 -8.81 3.48 3.83
N HIS A 7 -9.02 2.26 3.31
CA HIS A 7 -9.86 1.25 3.94
C HIS A 7 -9.63 -0.14 3.32
N LEU A 8 -10.21 -1.17 3.95
CA LEU A 8 -10.37 -2.50 3.36
C LEU A 8 -11.75 -2.61 2.72
N GLU A 9 -11.84 -3.22 1.56
CA GLU A 9 -13.10 -3.36 0.81
C GLU A 9 -13.36 -4.83 0.48
N CYS A 10 -14.58 -5.30 0.72
CA CYS A 10 -15.00 -6.62 0.28
C CYS A 10 -14.93 -6.73 -1.25
N SER A 11 -14.22 -7.73 -1.76
CA SER A 11 -14.08 -7.94 -3.21
C SER A 11 -15.37 -8.30 -3.94
N VAL A 12 -16.44 -8.65 -3.20
CA VAL A 12 -17.72 -9.09 -3.79
C VAL A 12 -18.81 -8.04 -3.61
N CYS A 13 -19.01 -7.52 -2.40
CA CYS A 13 -20.13 -6.60 -2.13
C CYS A 13 -19.72 -5.13 -2.01
N GLY A 14 -18.42 -4.82 -2.05
CA GLY A 14 -17.91 -3.44 -1.95
C GLY A 14 -18.00 -2.82 -0.54
N LYS A 15 -18.37 -3.58 0.49
CA LYS A 15 -18.48 -3.06 1.86
C LYS A 15 -17.11 -2.68 2.42
N SER A 16 -17.03 -1.49 3.01
CA SER A 16 -15.80 -0.93 3.59
C SER A 16 -15.61 -1.29 5.06
N TYR A 17 -14.34 -1.48 5.45
CA TYR A 17 -13.90 -1.79 6.81
C TYR A 17 -12.61 -1.02 7.17
N PRO A 18 -12.37 -0.72 8.45
CA PRO A 18 -11.13 -0.05 8.87
C PRO A 18 -9.88 -0.90 8.59
N TYR A 19 -8.83 -0.30 8.01
CA TYR A 19 -7.58 -1.01 7.68
C TYR A 19 -6.63 -1.24 8.86
N LYS A 20 -6.84 -0.53 9.97
CA LYS A 20 -6.07 -0.70 11.21
C LYS A 20 -6.60 -1.80 12.13
N GLN A 21 -7.60 -2.56 11.66
CA GLN A 21 -8.15 -3.70 12.39
C GLN A 21 -7.66 -5.00 11.77
N LEU A 22 -7.35 -5.98 12.62
CA LEU A 22 -7.00 -7.31 12.17
C LEU A 22 -8.28 -8.02 11.70
N ILE A 23 -8.46 -8.12 10.39
CA ILE A 23 -9.60 -8.78 9.75
C ILE A 23 -9.06 -9.81 8.75
N GLY A 24 -9.36 -11.09 8.99
CA GLY A 24 -8.88 -12.17 8.12
C GLY A 24 -9.64 -12.27 6.79
N VAL A 25 -10.97 -12.31 6.86
CA VAL A 25 -11.87 -12.33 5.70
C VAL A 25 -13.00 -11.34 5.90
N SER A 26 -13.67 -10.96 4.82
CA SER A 26 -14.77 -10.00 4.86
C SER A 26 -15.89 -10.45 5.81
N PRO A 27 -16.22 -9.67 6.86
CA PRO A 27 -17.27 -10.04 7.82
C PRO A 27 -18.68 -10.23 7.25
N CYS A 28 -18.94 -9.76 6.02
CA CYS A 28 -20.26 -9.91 5.41
C CYS A 28 -20.45 -11.20 4.60
N CYS A 29 -19.38 -11.83 4.10
CA CYS A 29 -19.49 -12.97 3.17
C CYS A 29 -18.26 -13.90 3.13
N GLU A 30 -17.29 -13.71 4.03
CA GLU A 30 -16.09 -14.55 4.17
C GLU A 30 -15.20 -14.60 2.92
N LYS A 31 -15.30 -13.60 2.05
CA LYS A 31 -14.45 -13.43 0.86
C LYS A 31 -13.26 -12.50 1.15
N VAL A 32 -12.35 -12.43 0.17
CA VAL A 32 -11.13 -11.61 0.23
C VAL A 32 -11.46 -10.14 0.44
N LEU A 33 -10.60 -9.47 1.21
CA LEU A 33 -10.60 -8.01 1.37
C LEU A 33 -9.49 -7.41 0.50
N PHE A 34 -9.84 -6.39 -0.29
CA PHE A 34 -8.87 -5.57 -1.01
C PHE A 34 -8.47 -4.37 -0.17
N VAL A 35 -7.19 -4.03 -0.22
CA VAL A 35 -6.70 -2.76 0.33
C VAL A 35 -6.99 -1.66 -0.69
N ARG A 36 -7.69 -0.61 -0.26
CA ARG A 36 -8.02 0.56 -1.10
C ARG A 36 -7.20 1.76 -0.67
N TYR A 37 -6.74 2.55 -1.63
CA TYR A 37 -5.86 3.70 -1.43
C TYR A 37 -6.54 5.00 -1.83
N ASP A 38 -6.25 6.09 -1.14
CA ASP A 38 -6.61 7.43 -1.59
C ASP A 38 -5.64 7.89 -2.69
N LEU A 39 -5.83 7.35 -3.89
CA LEU A 39 -4.99 7.65 -5.06
C LEU A 39 -5.13 9.11 -5.51
N ALA A 40 -6.28 9.73 -5.26
CA ALA A 40 -6.49 11.13 -5.59
C ALA A 40 -5.61 12.04 -4.71
N LYS A 41 -5.51 11.75 -3.41
CA LYS A 41 -4.59 12.45 -2.50
C LYS A 41 -3.14 12.14 -2.84
N LEU A 42 -2.80 10.88 -3.08
CA LEU A 42 -1.45 10.47 -3.48
C LEU A 42 -0.97 11.23 -4.71
N GLY A 43 -1.80 11.30 -5.76
CA GLY A 43 -1.44 12.01 -6.99
C GLY A 43 -1.30 13.53 -6.87
N ARG A 44 -1.80 14.14 -5.77
CA ARG A 44 -1.59 15.56 -5.47
C ARG A 44 -0.37 15.82 -4.60
N GLU A 45 -0.02 14.87 -3.73
CA GLU A 45 1.00 15.06 -2.70
C GLU A 45 2.35 14.44 -3.07
N VAL A 46 2.38 13.49 -4.01
CA VAL A 46 3.61 12.81 -4.43
C VAL A 46 3.84 13.04 -5.92
N ASP A 47 4.96 13.68 -6.21
CA ASP A 47 5.45 13.79 -7.57
C ASP A 47 5.96 12.44 -8.07
N ARG A 48 5.46 12.02 -9.23
CA ARG A 48 5.84 10.75 -9.87
C ARG A 48 7.33 10.75 -10.25
N ASP A 49 7.86 11.88 -10.69
CA ASP A 49 9.25 11.96 -11.16
C ASP A 49 10.24 11.83 -10.00
N SER A 50 9.82 12.20 -8.78
CA SER A 50 10.61 11.97 -7.56
C SER A 50 10.96 10.50 -7.33
N LEU A 51 10.14 9.55 -7.83
CA LEU A 51 10.36 8.10 -7.66
C LEU A 51 11.67 7.62 -8.30
N VAL A 52 12.13 8.28 -9.36
CA VAL A 52 13.36 7.92 -10.09
C VAL A 52 14.61 8.15 -9.23
N SER A 53 14.58 9.18 -8.38
CA SER A 53 15.70 9.53 -7.49
C SER A 53 15.78 8.67 -6.23
N ARG A 54 14.73 7.87 -5.96
CA ARG A 54 14.65 7.02 -4.77
C ARG A 54 15.48 5.74 -4.95
N PRO A 55 15.96 5.13 -3.84
CA PRO A 55 16.62 3.83 -3.87
C PRO A 55 15.84 2.80 -4.69
N ASP A 56 16.55 1.93 -5.42
CA ASP A 56 15.94 0.89 -6.25
C ASP A 56 15.54 -0.33 -5.41
N THR A 57 14.58 -0.10 -4.51
CA THR A 57 14.02 -1.12 -3.60
C THR A 57 12.49 -1.06 -3.65
N MET A 58 11.83 -2.04 -3.05
CA MET A 58 10.36 -2.04 -2.88
C MET A 58 9.88 -0.75 -2.18
N TRP A 59 10.69 -0.19 -1.28
CA TRP A 59 10.42 1.03 -0.53
C TRP A 59 10.43 2.31 -1.37
N ARG A 60 10.81 2.25 -2.65
CA ARG A 60 10.55 3.33 -3.62
C ARG A 60 9.07 3.75 -3.59
N TYR A 61 8.16 2.82 -3.32
CA TYR A 61 6.71 3.00 -3.31
C TYR A 61 6.12 2.96 -1.89
N ALA A 62 6.83 3.49 -0.88
CA ALA A 62 6.43 3.48 0.53
C ALA A 62 4.97 3.95 0.76
N GLU A 63 4.50 4.90 -0.04
CA GLU A 63 3.13 5.43 -0.06
C GLU A 63 2.03 4.39 -0.27
N LEU A 64 2.37 3.28 -0.89
CA LEU A 64 1.48 2.16 -1.18
C LEU A 64 1.67 0.97 -0.22
N LEU A 65 2.62 1.05 0.71
CA LEU A 65 2.91 -0.02 1.66
C LEU A 65 2.22 0.24 3.01
N PRO A 66 1.82 -0.80 3.76
CA PRO A 66 1.07 -0.66 5.02
C PRO A 66 1.99 -0.35 6.22
N VAL A 67 2.91 0.61 6.09
CA VAL A 67 3.82 1.04 7.15
C VAL A 67 3.64 2.54 7.41
N ASP A 68 3.09 2.86 8.60
CA ASP A 68 2.79 4.24 9.00
C ASP A 68 4.04 5.01 9.48
N ASP A 69 4.97 4.29 10.12
CA ASP A 69 6.21 4.80 10.71
C ASP A 69 7.43 4.17 10.01
N PRO A 70 8.27 4.96 9.34
CA PRO A 70 9.50 4.49 8.70
C PRO A 70 10.46 3.73 9.64
N GLY A 71 10.42 3.99 10.95
CA GLY A 71 11.23 3.27 11.94
C GLY A 71 10.90 1.77 12.05
N ASN A 72 9.72 1.36 11.57
CA ASN A 72 9.29 -0.06 11.58
C ASN A 72 9.64 -0.80 10.28
N ILE A 73 10.36 -0.16 9.37
CA ILE A 73 10.79 -0.79 8.12
C ILE A 73 11.85 -1.86 8.43
N VAL A 74 11.53 -3.10 8.09
CA VAL A 74 12.48 -4.22 8.04
C VAL A 74 12.65 -4.61 6.58
N SER A 75 13.86 -4.53 6.06
CA SER A 75 14.17 -4.79 4.66
C SER A 75 15.42 -5.65 4.53
N LEU A 76 15.44 -6.48 3.48
CA LEU A 76 16.61 -7.25 3.04
C LEU A 76 17.20 -6.69 1.74
N GLY A 77 16.74 -5.51 1.29
CA GLY A 77 17.11 -4.94 0.00
C GLY A 77 16.24 -5.47 -1.16
N GLU A 78 15.04 -5.96 -0.88
CA GLU A 78 14.10 -6.46 -1.87
C GLU A 78 13.59 -5.36 -2.82
N GLY A 79 13.14 -5.78 -4.02
CA GLY A 79 12.72 -4.89 -5.11
C GLY A 79 13.83 -4.65 -6.13
N GLY A 80 13.63 -3.69 -7.03
CA GLY A 80 14.64 -3.28 -8.01
C GLY A 80 15.17 -4.40 -8.92
N THR A 81 14.45 -5.52 -9.04
CA THR A 81 14.95 -6.68 -9.78
C THR A 81 15.15 -6.30 -11.25
N PRO A 82 16.37 -6.40 -11.80
CA PRO A 82 16.63 -5.98 -13.17
C PRO A 82 15.79 -6.79 -14.16
N LEU A 83 15.15 -6.09 -15.10
CA LEU A 83 14.52 -6.71 -16.26
C LEU A 83 15.58 -6.86 -17.35
N VAL A 84 16.12 -8.07 -17.48
CA VAL A 84 17.10 -8.41 -18.52
C VAL A 84 16.36 -8.89 -19.77
N LYS A 85 16.81 -8.46 -20.96
CA LYS A 85 16.30 -8.92 -22.26
C LYS A 85 17.13 -10.09 -22.78
#